data_AF-V8N989-F1
#
_entry.id   AF-V8N989-F1
#
_cell.length_a   1.000
_cell.length_b   1.000
_cell.length_c   1.000
_cell.angle_alpha   90.00
_cell.angle_beta   90.00
_cell.angle_gamma   90.00
#
_symmetry.space_group_name_H-M   'P 1'
#
loop_
_entity.id
_entity.type
_entity.pdbx_description
1 polymer ?
#
loop_
_entity_poly.entity_id
_entity_poly.type
_entity_poly.pdbx_seq_one_letter_code
_entity_poly.pdbx_strand_id
1 'polypeptide(L)'
;MLERSLTDDTVFVPHPKKENARIFWKRNLCDGHSSQCYMLPVLDTMFVRKKFRRCGLGMQMLQDFCQSFPSEDALGLSCPLSADMEKGNEQPRLWEVEAPGDWTQRVNIWLKIQLEQTCFPK
;
A
#
# COMPACT_ATOMS: atom_id res chain seq x y z
N MET A 1 -22.24 -16.45 31.51
CA MET A 1 -22.87 -15.11 31.46
C MET A 1 -22.46 -14.49 30.13
N LEU A 2 -23.30 -14.69 29.11
CA LEU A 2 -23.13 -14.11 27.77
C LEU A 2 -23.81 -12.74 27.82
N GLU A 3 -23.06 -11.67 27.62
CA GLU A 3 -23.65 -10.41 27.17
C GLU A 3 -23.37 -10.27 25.67
N ARG A 4 -24.43 -10.51 24.88
CA ARG A 4 -24.50 -10.10 23.48
C ARG A 4 -24.87 -8.62 23.46
N SER A 5 -23.99 -7.74 22.98
CA SER A 5 -24.42 -6.42 22.50
C SER A 5 -24.72 -6.52 21.01
N LEU A 6 -26.01 -6.56 20.68
CA LEU A 6 -26.55 -6.36 19.34
C LEU A 6 -26.53 -4.86 19.03
N THR A 7 -25.50 -4.38 18.33
CA THR A 7 -25.57 -3.31 17.32
C THR A 7 -24.19 -3.06 16.72
N ASP A 8 -24.19 -2.94 15.40
CA ASP A 8 -23.16 -2.38 14.52
C ASP A 8 -22.23 -3.39 13.84
N ASP A 9 -22.33 -3.36 12.52
CA ASP A 9 -21.66 -4.18 11.51
C ASP A 9 -20.17 -4.35 11.80
N THR A 10 -19.77 -5.59 12.11
CA THR A 10 -18.36 -5.91 12.39
C THR A 10 -17.58 -6.04 11.08
N VAL A 11 -17.26 -4.89 10.49
CA VAL A 11 -16.38 -4.77 9.32
C VAL A 11 -15.04 -4.19 9.81
N PHE A 12 -14.04 -5.07 9.94
CA PHE A 12 -12.66 -4.83 10.42
C PHE A 12 -12.43 -4.70 11.93
N VAL A 13 -11.69 -5.68 12.48
CA VAL A 13 -11.27 -5.74 13.90
C VAL A 13 -10.39 -4.52 14.24
N PRO A 14 -10.73 -3.72 15.27
CA PRO A 14 -10.06 -2.45 15.53
C PRO A 14 -8.78 -2.69 16.35
N HIS A 15 -7.62 -2.45 15.72
CA HIS A 15 -6.36 -1.98 16.32
C HIS A 15 -6.27 -2.01 17.87
N PRO A 16 -5.35 -2.78 18.48
CA PRO A 16 -5.01 -2.65 19.89
C PRO A 16 -4.79 -1.18 20.27
N LYS A 17 -5.23 -0.75 21.46
CA LYS A 17 -5.14 0.66 21.90
C LYS A 17 -3.73 1.26 21.78
N LYS A 18 -2.69 0.42 21.87
CA LYS A 18 -1.27 0.78 21.79
C LYS A 18 -0.71 0.91 20.37
N GLU A 19 -1.42 0.42 19.35
CA GLU A 19 -0.92 0.45 17.97
C GLU A 19 -1.28 1.79 17.30
N ASN A 20 -0.28 2.42 16.68
CA ASN A 20 -0.42 3.74 16.06
C ASN A 20 -0.68 3.64 14.55
N ALA A 21 -0.11 2.61 13.91
CA ALA A 21 -0.23 2.34 12.49
C ALA A 21 0.04 0.86 12.17
N ARG A 22 -0.41 0.39 11.00
CA ARG A 22 -0.22 -0.98 10.50
C ARG A 22 0.10 -1.02 9.00
N ILE A 23 0.99 -1.93 8.62
CA ILE A 23 1.39 -2.23 7.25
C ILE A 23 0.92 -3.65 6.93
N PHE A 24 0.20 -3.83 5.82
CA PHE A 24 -0.12 -5.15 5.27
C PHE A 24 0.46 -5.26 3.87
N TRP A 25 1.26 -6.30 3.62
CA TRP A 25 1.86 -6.57 2.32
C TRP A 25 1.54 -8.00 1.85
N LYS A 26 1.45 -8.17 0.53
CA LYS A 26 1.19 -9.43 -0.16
C LYS A 26 2.41 -9.78 -1.02
N ARG A 27 2.73 -11.07 -1.09
CA ARG A 27 3.79 -11.60 -1.98
C ARG A 27 3.29 -12.74 -2.84
N ASN A 28 2.35 -13.54 -2.35
CA ASN A 28 1.80 -14.66 -3.09
C ASN A 28 0.29 -14.78 -2.81
N LEU A 29 -0.52 -14.91 -3.86
CA LEU A 29 -1.96 -15.16 -3.80
C LEU A 29 -2.18 -16.60 -4.27
N CYS A 30 -1.77 -17.57 -3.45
CA CYS A 30 -2.19 -18.96 -3.65
C CYS A 30 -3.59 -19.13 -3.06
N ASP A 31 -4.62 -18.73 -3.78
CA ASP A 31 -5.92 -19.38 -3.65
C ASP A 31 -5.87 -20.69 -4.44
N GLY A 32 -6.46 -21.77 -3.94
CA GLY A 32 -6.27 -23.14 -4.47
C GLY A 32 -6.66 -23.38 -5.94
N HIS A 33 -7.01 -22.33 -6.69
CA HIS A 33 -7.42 -22.34 -8.09
C HIS A 33 -6.53 -21.50 -9.02
N SER A 34 -5.66 -20.62 -8.49
CA SER A 34 -4.74 -19.83 -9.31
C SER A 34 -3.32 -19.86 -8.75
N SER A 35 -2.35 -20.24 -9.57
CA SER A 35 -0.92 -20.15 -9.23
C SER A 35 -0.36 -18.76 -9.52
N GLN A 36 -1.13 -17.70 -9.28
CA GLN A 36 -0.72 -16.34 -9.63
C GLN A 36 -0.06 -15.65 -8.44
N CYS A 37 1.19 -15.23 -8.64
CA CYS A 37 1.99 -14.55 -7.64
C CYS A 37 2.29 -13.13 -8.11
N TYR A 38 2.43 -12.19 -7.17
CA TYR A 38 3.13 -10.96 -7.51
C TYR A 38 4.61 -11.28 -7.69
N MET A 39 5.20 -10.86 -8.82
CA MET A 39 6.63 -11.07 -9.09
C MET A 39 7.53 -10.08 -8.33
N LEU A 40 6.97 -9.35 -7.37
CA LEU A 40 7.62 -8.36 -6.51
C LEU A 40 6.86 -8.26 -5.17
N PRO A 41 7.49 -7.76 -4.10
CA PRO A 41 6.78 -7.40 -2.87
C PRO A 41 5.73 -6.32 -3.14
N VAL A 42 4.49 -6.50 -2.69
CA VAL A 42 3.40 -5.53 -2.87
C VAL A 42 2.85 -5.07 -1.53
N LEU A 43 2.89 -3.77 -1.27
CA LEU A 43 2.22 -3.13 -0.15
C LEU A 43 0.75 -2.89 -0.49
N ASP A 44 -0.14 -3.51 0.27
CA ASP A 44 -1.58 -3.54 -0.05
C ASP A 44 -2.37 -2.49 0.73
N THR A 45 -2.05 -2.31 2.02
CA THR A 45 -2.74 -1.33 2.84
C THR A 45 -1.82 -0.79 3.92
N MET A 46 -1.84 0.54 4.06
CA MET A 46 -1.26 1.24 5.20
C MET A 46 -2.34 2.03 5.90
N PHE A 47 -2.39 1.91 7.22
CA PHE A 47 -3.35 2.65 8.03
C PHE A 47 -2.67 3.43 9.13
N VAL A 48 -3.00 4.73 9.23
CA VAL A 48 -2.62 5.61 10.34
C VAL A 48 -3.88 6.11 11.04
N ARG A 49 -3.94 5.92 12.36
CA ARG A 49 -5.05 6.41 13.19
C ARG A 49 -5.21 7.92 13.06
N LYS A 50 -6.48 8.39 13.02
CA LYS A 50 -6.82 9.81 12.79
C LYS A 50 -6.01 10.80 13.63
N LYS A 51 -5.83 10.52 14.93
CA LYS A 51 -5.05 11.35 15.87
C LYS A 51 -3.56 11.47 15.57
N PHE A 52 -3.00 10.61 14.71
CA PHE A 52 -1.59 10.57 14.33
C PHE A 52 -1.37 10.80 12.83
N ARG A 53 -2.42 11.17 12.09
CA ARG A 53 -2.28 11.57 10.68
C ARG A 53 -1.56 12.92 10.61
N ARG A 54 -0.95 13.21 9.46
CA ARG A 54 -0.18 14.45 9.20
C ARG A 54 1.08 14.61 10.06
N CYS A 55 1.49 13.55 10.76
CA CYS A 55 2.75 13.49 11.53
C CYS A 55 3.90 12.79 10.78
N GLY A 56 3.76 12.55 9.47
CA GLY A 56 4.78 11.87 8.66
C GLY A 56 4.79 10.34 8.76
N LEU A 57 3.97 9.73 9.64
CA LEU A 57 3.96 8.26 9.85
C LEU A 57 3.71 7.46 8.57
N GLY A 58 2.80 7.89 7.70
CA GLY A 58 2.53 7.20 6.44
C GLY A 58 3.74 7.18 5.50
N MET A 59 4.48 8.30 5.45
CA MET A 59 5.74 8.39 4.69
C MET A 59 6.82 7.49 5.30
N GLN A 60 6.92 7.48 6.63
CA GLN A 60 7.87 6.62 7.32
C GLN A 60 7.57 5.13 7.06
N MET A 61 6.31 4.72 7.14
CA MET A 61 5.90 3.34 6.83
C MET A 61 6.26 2.90 5.41
N LEU A 62 6.09 3.82 4.45
CA LEU A 62 6.47 3.59 3.07
C LEU A 62 8.00 3.48 2.91
N GLN A 63 8.76 4.35 3.56
CA GLN A 63 10.22 4.27 3.57
C GLN A 63 10.72 2.96 4.21
N ASP A 64 10.13 2.56 5.34
CA ASP A 64 10.43 1.32 6.04
C ASP A 64 10.14 0.10 5.14
N PHE A 65 9.04 0.15 4.37
CA PHE A 65 8.74 -0.87 3.37
C PHE A 65 9.83 -0.94 2.28
N CYS A 66 10.23 0.20 1.71
CA CYS A 66 11.30 0.22 0.70
C CYS A 66 12.64 -0.30 1.24
N GLN A 67 12.99 0.08 2.47
CA GLN A 67 14.22 -0.34 3.13
C GLN A 67 14.21 -1.82 3.53
N SER A 68 13.04 -2.42 3.73
CA SER A 68 12.91 -3.85 4.02
C SER A 68 13.31 -4.73 2.83
N PHE A 69 13.33 -4.18 1.62
CA PHE A 69 13.63 -4.89 0.38
C PHE A 69 14.74 -4.16 -0.41
N PRO A 70 15.97 -4.05 0.12
CA PRO A 70 17.00 -3.21 -0.48
C PRO A 70 17.46 -3.72 -1.85
N SER A 71 17.39 -5.03 -2.09
CA SER A 71 17.82 -5.71 -3.32
C SER A 71 16.79 -5.75 -4.45
N GLU A 72 15.56 -5.31 -4.21
CA GLU A 72 14.46 -5.46 -5.17
C GLU A 72 14.32 -4.24 -6.09
N ASP A 73 14.68 -4.33 -7.37
CA ASP A 73 14.63 -3.16 -8.27
C ASP A 73 13.22 -2.58 -8.47
N ALA A 74 12.18 -3.35 -8.12
CA ALA A 74 10.80 -2.91 -8.13
C ALA A 74 10.03 -3.35 -6.90
N LEU A 75 9.22 -2.44 -6.37
CA LEU A 75 8.32 -2.63 -5.25
C LEU A 75 6.92 -2.16 -5.65
N GLY A 76 5.93 -2.96 -5.31
CA GLY A 76 4.54 -2.73 -5.69
C GLY A 76 3.77 -2.02 -4.59
N LEU A 77 2.85 -1.16 -4.98
CA LEU A 77 1.75 -0.65 -4.17
C LEU A 77 0.45 -1.06 -4.86
N SER A 78 -0.51 -1.64 -4.14
CA SER A 78 -1.77 -2.07 -4.74
C SER A 78 -2.62 -0.89 -5.20
N CYS A 79 -3.22 -1.01 -6.37
CA CYS A 79 -4.28 -0.13 -6.86
C CYS A 79 -5.58 -0.33 -6.05
N PRO A 80 -6.38 0.73 -5.83
CA PRO A 80 -6.13 2.12 -6.17
C PRO A 80 -5.28 2.87 -5.14
N LEU A 81 -4.32 3.66 -5.63
CA LEU A 81 -3.55 4.56 -4.78
C LEU A 81 -4.35 5.80 -4.36
N SER A 82 -4.16 6.22 -3.11
CA SER A 82 -4.66 7.52 -2.66
C SER A 82 -3.76 8.65 -3.15
N ALA A 83 -4.32 9.83 -3.41
CA ALA A 83 -3.56 11.00 -3.85
C ALA A 83 -2.44 11.40 -2.87
N ASP A 84 -2.62 11.12 -1.57
CA ASP A 84 -1.58 11.35 -0.55
C ASP A 84 -0.42 10.36 -0.69
N MET A 85 -0.69 9.12 -1.09
CA MET A 85 0.35 8.12 -1.35
C MET A 85 1.11 8.47 -2.62
N GLU A 86 0.43 8.77 -3.73
CA GLU A 86 1.08 9.16 -4.99
C GLU A 86 2.06 10.31 -4.78
N LYS A 87 1.64 11.40 -4.13
CA LYS A 87 2.51 12.57 -3.87
C LYS A 87 3.71 12.26 -2.97
N GLY A 88 3.62 11.24 -2.14
CA GLY A 88 4.72 10.83 -1.26
C GLY A 88 5.73 9.88 -1.92
N ASN A 89 5.40 9.34 -3.08
CA ASN A 89 6.14 8.27 -3.75
C ASN A 89 7.11 8.84 -4.81
N GLU A 90 8.16 9.54 -4.38
CA GLU A 90 9.20 10.03 -5.31
C GLU A 90 10.29 9.00 -5.63
N GLN A 91 10.10 7.73 -5.23
CA GLN A 91 11.09 6.70 -5.47
C GLN A 91 10.90 6.02 -6.83
N PRO A 92 11.96 5.91 -7.66
CA PRO A 92 11.86 5.33 -9.01
C PRO A 92 11.53 3.82 -9.00
N ARG A 93 11.72 3.16 -7.85
CA ARG A 93 11.49 1.72 -7.66
C ARG A 93 10.02 1.38 -7.35
N LEU A 94 9.13 2.36 -7.18
CA LEU A 94 7.74 2.12 -6.80
C LEU A 94 6.80 2.02 -8.01
N TRP A 95 5.98 0.98 -8.00
CA TRP A 95 5.03 0.65 -9.05
C TRP A 95 3.62 0.49 -8.47
N GLU A 96 2.63 1.08 -9.12
CA GLU A 96 1.22 0.76 -8.87
C GLU A 96 0.92 -0.58 -9.53
N VAL A 97 0.24 -1.48 -8.82
CA VAL A 97 -0.03 -2.85 -9.25
C VAL A 97 -1.52 -3.16 -9.08
N GLU A 98 -2.21 -3.50 -10.17
CA GLU A 98 -3.65 -3.80 -10.14
C GLU A 98 -3.94 -5.23 -9.68
N ALA A 99 -3.22 -6.21 -10.24
CA ALA A 99 -3.45 -7.63 -10.00
C ALA A 99 -2.15 -8.44 -10.02
N PRO A 100 -2.14 -9.66 -9.46
CA PRO A 100 -1.07 -10.62 -9.70
C PRO A 100 -0.98 -10.95 -11.18
N GLY A 101 0.24 -11.13 -11.67
CA GLY A 101 0.47 -11.40 -13.08
C GLY A 101 1.68 -10.66 -13.64
N ASP A 102 1.59 -10.31 -14.91
CA ASP A 102 2.72 -9.81 -15.69
C ASP A 102 3.06 -8.34 -15.38
N TRP A 103 4.06 -7.81 -16.09
CA TRP A 103 4.53 -6.43 -15.94
C TRP A 103 3.62 -5.39 -16.61
N THR A 104 2.72 -5.79 -17.51
CA THR A 104 1.81 -4.87 -18.21
C THR A 104 0.74 -4.31 -17.28
N GLN A 105 0.45 -5.02 -16.19
CA GLN A 105 -0.50 -4.63 -15.15
C GLN A 105 0.11 -3.67 -14.10
N ARG A 106 1.27 -3.06 -14.41
CA ARG A 106 2.04 -2.23 -13.48
C ARG A 106 2.38 -0.88 -14.09
N VAL A 107 2.28 0.16 -13.28
CA VAL A 107 2.60 1.53 -13.70
C VAL A 107 3.64 2.12 -12.76
N ASN A 108 4.73 2.65 -13.31
CA ASN A 108 5.74 3.30 -12.48
C ASN A 108 5.19 4.64 -11.95
N ILE A 109 5.10 4.77 -10.63
CA ILE A 109 4.43 5.90 -9.98
C ILE A 109 5.23 7.18 -10.20
N TRP A 110 6.55 7.10 -10.09
CA TRP A 110 7.43 8.25 -10.29
C TRP A 110 7.33 8.81 -11.72
N LEU A 111 7.37 7.93 -12.73
CA LEU A 111 7.20 8.33 -14.13
C LEU A 111 5.82 8.95 -14.40
N LYS A 112 4.74 8.39 -13.83
CA LYS A 112 3.38 8.94 -13.92
C LYS A 112 3.34 10.39 -13.42
N ILE A 113 3.91 10.63 -12.23
CA ILE A 113 3.97 11.97 -11.62
C ILE A 113 4.79 12.95 -12.47
N GLN A 114 5.95 12.52 -12.98
CA GLN A 114 6.78 13.37 -13.84
C GLN A 114 6.05 13.77 -15.12
N LEU A 115 5.38 12.83 -15.78
CA LEU A 115 4.61 13.08 -16.99
C LEU A 115 3.46 14.06 -16.73
N GLU A 116 2.71 13.87 -15.64
CA GLU A 116 1.63 14.79 -15.24
C GLU A 116 2.13 16.21 -14.99
N GLN A 117 3.31 16.37 -14.36
CA GLN A 117 3.92 17.69 -14.12
C GLN A 117 4.41 18.35 -15.42
N THR A 118 4.93 17.58 -16.37
CA THR A 118 5.36 18.12 -17.67
C THR A 118 4.20 18.50 -18.59
N CYS A 119 3.07 17.78 -18.53
CA CYS A 119 1.90 18.09 -19.34
C CYS A 119 1.06 19.25 -18.77
N PHE A 120 1.15 19.51 -17.47
CA PHE A 120 0.43 20.61 -16.80
C PHE A 120 1.38 21.43 -15.91
N PRO A 121 2.24 22.28 -16.52
CA PRO A 121 3.09 23.18 -15.74
C PRO A 121 2.21 24.14 -14.93
N LYS A 122 2.48 24.26 -13.64
CA LYS A 122 1.82 25.23 -12.74
C LYS A 122 2.33 26.64 -12.95
#